data_AF-A0A367MAV2-F1
#
_entry.id   AF-A0A367MAV2-F1
#
_cell.length_a   1.000
_cell.length_b   1.000
_cell.length_c   1.000
_cell.angle_alpha   90.00
_cell.angle_beta   90.00
_cell.angle_gamma   90.00
#
_symmetry.space_group_name_H-M   'P 1'
#
loop_
_entity.id
_entity.type
_entity.pdbx_description
1 polymer ?
#
loop_
_entity_poly.entity_id
_entity_poly.type
_entity_poly.pdbx_seq_one_letter_code
_entity_poly.pdbx_strand_id
1 'polypeptide(L)'
;LEELLESSKPPVPADAEPLHYLLKTPFRYPPLRWGSRFGRRHEPSLFYAALKLETAMAESAYYRCVLWSGMVVPPPSGRILSEHASFEAGWKVERGIRLQAPPFSDHEAALTDIADYRAPQELGSAMRSAGVQAFEYRSARCPERGCNVALFTPAAFTEKRPRNLTPWLCETTAGYVAFKPAHVPGSPKIFSWELFLVDGKLPHPA
;
A
#
# COMPACT_ATOMS: atom_id res chain seq x y z
N LEU A 1 -9.62 28.16 2.30
CA LEU A 1 -10.43 26.91 2.37
C LEU A 1 -9.55 25.71 2.72
N GLU A 2 -8.41 25.53 2.04
CA GLU A 2 -7.43 24.48 2.34
C GLU A 2 -6.84 24.57 3.76
N GLU A 3 -6.46 25.77 4.22
CA GLU A 3 -6.00 25.99 5.61
C GLU A 3 -7.08 25.66 6.66
N LEU A 4 -8.35 25.88 6.32
CA LEU A 4 -9.50 25.58 7.18
C LEU A 4 -9.81 24.08 7.22
N LEU A 5 -9.42 23.34 6.19
CA LEU A 5 -9.47 21.87 6.15
C LEU A 5 -8.24 21.23 6.82
N GLU A 6 -7.13 21.96 6.94
CA GLU A 6 -5.94 21.49 7.67
C GLU A 6 -6.13 21.52 9.19
N SER A 7 -6.86 22.52 9.72
CA SER A 7 -7.09 22.67 11.16
C SER A 7 -8.01 21.60 11.77
N SER A 8 -8.80 20.90 10.96
CA SER A 8 -9.68 19.79 11.41
C SER A 8 -8.98 18.43 11.43
N LYS A 9 -7.76 18.34 10.89
CA LYS A 9 -6.98 17.10 10.83
C LYS A 9 -6.15 16.94 12.11
N PRO A 10 -5.84 15.69 12.52
CA PRO A 10 -4.94 15.45 13.63
C PRO A 10 -3.60 16.18 13.46
N PRO A 11 -2.95 16.61 14.55
CA PRO A 11 -1.62 17.21 14.47
C PRO A 11 -0.64 16.22 13.86
N VAL A 12 0.31 16.74 13.07
CA VAL A 12 1.37 15.92 12.51
C VAL A 12 2.36 15.59 13.63
N PRO A 13 2.81 14.33 13.76
CA PRO A 13 3.91 13.98 14.66
C PRO A 13 5.14 14.85 14.39
N ALA A 14 5.84 15.30 15.44
CA ALA A 14 6.95 16.25 15.29
C ALA A 14 8.08 15.71 14.38
N ASP A 15 8.31 14.40 14.41
CA ASP A 15 9.29 13.69 13.57
C ASP A 15 8.84 13.57 12.10
N ALA A 16 7.55 13.74 11.80
CA ALA A 16 6.99 13.75 10.45
C ALA A 16 6.73 15.15 9.89
N GLU A 17 6.73 16.20 10.72
CA GLU A 17 6.45 17.59 10.31
C GLU A 17 7.24 18.05 9.07
N PRO A 18 8.58 17.86 8.99
CA PRO A 18 9.37 18.37 7.87
C PRO A 18 9.16 17.58 6.57
N LEU A 19 8.44 16.47 6.61
CA LEU A 19 8.18 15.64 5.45
C LEU A 19 7.06 16.23 4.57
N HIS A 20 7.20 16.03 3.26
CA HIS A 20 6.14 16.28 2.29
C HIS A 20 4.89 15.49 2.63
N TYR A 21 3.70 16.02 2.29
CA TYR A 21 2.43 15.40 2.69
C TYR A 21 2.28 13.94 2.24
N LEU A 22 2.78 13.59 1.04
CA LEU A 22 2.81 12.21 0.53
C LEU A 22 3.60 11.23 1.43
N LEU A 23 4.56 11.72 2.21
CA LEU A 23 5.40 10.91 3.09
C LEU A 23 4.89 10.88 4.53
N LYS A 24 4.31 11.98 5.04
CA LYS A 24 3.79 12.04 6.42
C LYS A 24 2.36 11.53 6.62
N THR A 25 1.54 11.49 5.56
CA THR A 25 0.11 11.14 5.67
C THR A 25 -0.13 9.83 6.43
N PRO A 26 0.62 8.73 6.17
CA PRO A 26 0.39 7.48 6.90
C PRO A 26 0.65 7.55 8.41
N PHE A 27 1.43 8.52 8.90
CA PHE A 27 1.74 8.66 10.32
C PHE A 27 0.84 9.68 11.04
N ARG A 28 0.05 10.46 10.30
CA ARG A 28 -0.79 11.54 10.85
C ARG A 28 -2.14 11.04 11.34
N TYR A 29 -2.75 10.11 10.63
CA TYR A 29 -4.15 9.71 10.86
C TYR A 29 -4.26 8.53 11.83
N PRO A 30 -5.41 8.40 12.53
CA PRO A 30 -5.65 7.29 13.43
C PRO A 30 -5.54 5.93 12.72
N PRO A 31 -5.40 4.83 13.47
CA PRO A 31 -5.39 3.48 12.93
C PRO A 31 -6.56 3.22 11.97
N LEU A 32 -6.30 2.41 10.94
CA LEU A 32 -7.35 1.95 10.03
C LEU A 32 -8.41 1.17 10.81
N ARG A 33 -9.69 1.43 10.53
CA ARG A 33 -10.84 0.78 11.20
C ARG A 33 -10.72 -0.74 11.25
N TRP A 34 -10.13 -1.33 10.21
CA TRP A 34 -9.96 -2.77 10.07
C TRP A 34 -8.52 -3.25 10.25
N GLY A 35 -7.57 -2.32 10.39
CA GLY A 35 -6.14 -2.62 10.37
C GLY A 35 -5.57 -2.68 8.95
N SER A 36 -4.36 -3.19 8.84
CA SER A 36 -3.63 -3.47 7.60
C SER A 36 -2.99 -4.86 7.68
N ARG A 37 -2.23 -5.28 6.66
CA ARG A 37 -1.56 -6.59 6.66
C ARG A 37 -0.62 -6.78 7.86
N PHE A 38 0.16 -5.76 8.21
CA PHE A 38 1.12 -5.80 9.32
C PHE A 38 0.77 -4.82 10.45
N GLY A 39 -0.49 -4.45 10.60
CA GLY A 39 -0.93 -3.57 11.68
C GLY A 39 -2.36 -3.86 12.10
N ARG A 40 -2.59 -3.98 13.41
CA ARG A 40 -3.91 -4.22 14.01
C ARG A 40 -4.71 -2.92 14.10
N ARG A 41 -6.01 -3.05 14.38
CA ARG A 41 -7.00 -1.96 14.45
C ARG A 41 -6.68 -0.86 15.47
N HIS A 42 -5.85 -1.14 16.46
CA HIS A 42 -5.45 -0.18 17.51
C HIS A 42 -4.00 0.29 17.36
N GLU A 43 -3.27 -0.20 16.36
CA GLU A 43 -1.88 0.13 16.15
C GLU A 43 -1.74 1.29 15.16
N PRO A 44 -0.77 2.21 15.38
CA PRO A 44 -0.50 3.29 14.43
C PRO A 44 -0.27 2.77 13.02
N SER A 45 -0.79 3.49 12.03
CA SER A 45 -0.64 3.16 10.61
C SER A 45 0.83 3.13 10.17
N LEU A 46 1.11 2.34 9.12
CA LEU A 46 2.43 2.22 8.51
C LEU A 46 2.44 2.91 7.14
N PHE A 47 3.60 3.40 6.72
CA PHE A 47 3.82 3.77 5.32
C PHE A 47 4.08 2.49 4.51
N TYR A 48 3.26 2.20 3.50
CA TYR A 48 3.43 1.05 2.61
C TYR A 48 3.84 1.51 1.20
N ALA A 49 4.83 0.85 0.62
CA ALA A 49 5.27 1.05 -0.76
C ALA A 49 5.82 -0.26 -1.35
N ALA A 50 6.37 -0.20 -2.56
CA ALA A 50 7.04 -1.34 -3.17
C ALA A 50 8.41 -0.99 -3.74
N LEU A 51 9.27 -2.01 -3.84
CA LEU A 51 10.61 -1.86 -4.41
C LEU A 51 10.60 -1.73 -5.95
N LYS A 52 9.50 -2.10 -6.59
CA LYS A 52 9.26 -1.99 -8.03
C LYS A 52 7.89 -1.40 -8.31
N LEU A 53 7.78 -0.65 -9.41
CA LEU A 53 6.55 0.01 -9.83
C LEU A 53 5.42 -0.99 -10.12
N GLU A 54 5.74 -2.09 -10.79
CA GLU A 54 4.78 -3.15 -11.15
C GLU A 54 4.13 -3.78 -9.91
N THR A 55 4.92 -3.92 -8.84
CA THR A 55 4.43 -4.42 -7.54
C THR A 55 3.48 -3.40 -6.89
N ALA A 56 3.86 -2.12 -6.87
CA ALA A 56 2.98 -1.05 -6.36
C ALA A 56 1.68 -0.94 -7.16
N MET A 57 1.73 -1.14 -8.48
CA MET A 57 0.55 -1.16 -9.35
C MET A 57 -0.36 -2.35 -9.07
N ALA A 58 0.18 -3.55 -8.86
CA ALA A 58 -0.62 -4.72 -8.50
C ALA A 58 -1.34 -4.52 -7.15
N GLU A 59 -0.64 -3.99 -6.14
CA GLU A 59 -1.24 -3.64 -4.85
C GLU A 59 -2.34 -2.58 -5.01
N SER A 60 -2.10 -1.57 -5.83
CA SER A 60 -3.07 -0.51 -6.11
C SER A 60 -4.29 -1.04 -6.87
N ALA A 61 -4.08 -1.90 -7.87
CA ALA A 61 -5.13 -2.55 -8.65
C ALA A 61 -6.09 -3.33 -7.76
N TYR A 62 -5.57 -4.11 -6.81
CA TYR A 62 -6.41 -4.81 -5.85
C TYR A 62 -7.36 -3.86 -5.10
N TYR A 63 -6.88 -2.71 -4.62
CA TYR A 63 -7.76 -1.74 -3.93
C TYR A 63 -8.76 -1.06 -4.88
N ARG A 64 -8.47 -1.00 -6.19
CA ARG A 64 -9.47 -0.60 -7.19
C ARG A 64 -10.57 -1.65 -7.33
N CYS A 65 -10.24 -2.93 -7.31
CA CYS A 65 -11.23 -4.01 -7.27
C CYS A 65 -12.08 -3.93 -5.99
N VAL A 66 -11.47 -3.66 -4.83
CA VAL A 66 -12.19 -3.47 -3.55
C VAL A 66 -13.17 -2.29 -3.63
N LEU A 67 -12.76 -1.18 -4.24
CA LEU A 67 -13.65 -0.04 -4.47
C LEU A 67 -14.85 -0.43 -5.34
N TRP A 68 -14.61 -1.12 -6.46
CA TRP A 68 -15.66 -1.58 -7.36
C TRP A 68 -16.61 -2.57 -6.66
N SER A 69 -16.08 -3.54 -5.90
CA SER A 69 -16.89 -4.53 -5.18
C SER A 69 -17.74 -3.92 -4.06
N GLY A 70 -17.38 -2.72 -3.58
CA GLY A 70 -18.15 -1.99 -2.59
C GLY A 70 -19.39 -1.27 -3.16
N MET A 71 -19.60 -1.29 -4.48
CA MET A 71 -20.73 -0.62 -5.12
C MET A 71 -21.98 -1.50 -5.12
N VAL A 72 -23.11 -0.94 -4.71
CA VAL A 72 -24.42 -1.61 -4.82
C VAL A 72 -24.87 -1.69 -6.29
N VAL A 73 -24.61 -0.64 -7.06
CA VAL A 73 -24.92 -0.55 -8.50
C VAL A 73 -23.66 -0.10 -9.24
N PRO A 74 -23.18 -0.85 -10.24
CA PRO A 74 -22.05 -0.43 -11.06
C PRO A 74 -22.32 0.89 -11.79
N PRO A 75 -21.28 1.68 -12.12
CA PRO A 75 -21.46 2.91 -12.87
C PRO A 75 -22.10 2.62 -14.25
N PRO A 76 -23.05 3.46 -14.74
CA PRO A 76 -23.72 3.25 -16.03
C PRO A 76 -22.77 3.16 -17.22
N SER A 77 -21.60 3.79 -17.12
CA SER A 77 -20.52 3.73 -18.11
C SER A 77 -19.84 2.35 -18.22
N GLY A 78 -20.08 1.42 -17.28
CA GLY A 78 -19.38 0.16 -17.16
C GLY A 78 -17.92 0.29 -16.69
N ARG A 79 -17.48 1.49 -16.31
CA ARG A 79 -16.10 1.78 -15.89
C ARG A 79 -15.98 2.97 -14.95
N ILE A 80 -14.95 2.97 -14.11
CA ILE A 80 -14.50 4.10 -13.30
C ILE A 80 -13.20 4.62 -13.92
N LEU A 81 -13.15 5.92 -14.19
CA LEU A 81 -11.92 6.61 -14.58
C LEU A 81 -11.40 7.42 -13.39
N SER A 82 -10.09 7.34 -13.12
CA SER A 82 -9.45 8.05 -12.01
C SER A 82 -8.00 8.39 -12.33
N GLU A 83 -7.47 9.43 -11.71
CA GLU A 83 -6.07 9.83 -11.83
C GLU A 83 -5.30 9.39 -10.60
N HIS A 84 -4.07 8.91 -10.82
CA HIS A 84 -3.17 8.43 -9.79
C HIS A 84 -1.76 8.97 -10.06
N ALA A 85 -0.88 8.88 -9.08
CA ALA A 85 0.52 9.18 -9.27
C ALA A 85 1.40 8.13 -8.56
N SER A 86 2.48 7.72 -9.21
CA SER A 86 3.57 7.01 -8.56
C SER A 86 4.68 7.99 -8.19
N PHE A 87 5.40 7.72 -7.11
CA PHE A 87 6.57 8.48 -6.74
C PHE A 87 7.59 7.56 -6.05
N GLU A 88 8.82 8.03 -5.96
CA GLU A 88 9.90 7.36 -5.27
C GLU A 88 10.27 8.10 -3.99
N ALA A 89 10.76 7.37 -3.00
CA ALA A 89 11.31 7.93 -1.77
C ALA A 89 12.48 7.08 -1.28
N GLY A 90 13.60 7.73 -0.95
CA GLY A 90 14.71 7.05 -0.29
C GLY A 90 14.39 6.71 1.17
N TRP A 91 14.80 5.53 1.61
CA TRP A 91 14.69 5.09 3.00
C TRP A 91 15.96 4.36 3.46
N LYS A 92 16.28 4.49 4.76
CA LYS A 92 17.39 3.81 5.40
C LYS A 92 17.11 3.67 6.89
N VAL A 93 17.43 2.51 7.44
CA VAL A 93 17.23 2.21 8.85
C VAL A 93 18.42 1.44 9.40
N GLU A 94 18.63 1.54 10.71
CA GLU A 94 19.60 0.69 11.40
C GLU A 94 18.98 -0.67 11.74
N ARG A 95 17.70 -0.68 12.11
CA ARG A 95 16.95 -1.89 12.46
C ARG A 95 15.89 -2.22 11.42
N GLY A 96 16.33 -2.90 10.35
CA GLY A 96 15.49 -3.37 9.27
C GLY A 96 15.40 -4.90 9.19
N ILE A 97 14.31 -5.43 8.65
CA ILE A 97 14.12 -6.87 8.43
C ILE A 97 13.73 -7.14 6.97
N ARG A 98 14.26 -8.23 6.39
CA ARG A 98 13.81 -8.77 5.10
C ARG A 98 13.02 -10.05 5.32
N LEU A 99 11.70 -9.99 5.22
CA LEU A 99 10.82 -11.15 5.49
C LEU A 99 10.89 -12.22 4.40
N GLN A 100 11.46 -11.90 3.23
CA GLN A 100 11.74 -12.85 2.16
C GLN A 100 13.03 -13.66 2.36
N ALA A 101 13.76 -13.44 3.47
CA ALA A 101 14.97 -14.15 3.83
C ALA A 101 14.73 -15.07 5.05
N PRO A 102 15.56 -16.12 5.25
CA PRO A 102 15.49 -16.94 6.44
C PRO A 102 15.69 -16.12 7.74
N PRO A 103 15.01 -16.48 8.85
CA PRO A 103 14.09 -17.61 8.98
C PRO A 103 12.66 -17.31 8.50
N PHE A 104 12.34 -16.08 8.11
CA PHE A 104 10.97 -15.68 7.77
C PHE A 104 10.47 -16.28 6.46
N SER A 105 11.37 -16.57 5.52
CA SER A 105 11.04 -17.23 4.25
C SER A 105 10.33 -18.58 4.44
N ASP A 106 10.59 -19.27 5.55
CA ASP A 106 9.98 -20.56 5.86
C ASP A 106 8.49 -20.42 6.20
N HIS A 107 8.05 -19.20 6.54
CA HIS A 107 6.68 -18.84 6.86
C HIS A 107 6.01 -18.01 5.76
N GLU A 108 6.60 -17.93 4.57
CA GLU A 108 6.13 -17.06 3.49
C GLU A 108 4.65 -17.26 3.17
N ALA A 109 4.19 -18.51 3.08
CA ALA A 109 2.79 -18.81 2.74
C ALA A 109 1.80 -18.12 3.69
N ALA A 110 2.09 -18.12 5.00
CA ALA A 110 1.26 -17.46 6.00
C ALA A 110 1.40 -15.92 5.95
N LEU A 111 2.59 -15.41 5.60
CA LEU A 111 2.84 -13.97 5.49
C LEU A 111 2.22 -13.36 4.22
N THR A 112 2.06 -14.16 3.17
CA THR A 112 1.50 -13.77 1.87
C THR A 112 0.07 -14.28 1.65
N ASP A 113 -0.59 -14.86 2.65
CA ASP A 113 -1.99 -15.28 2.51
C ASP A 113 -2.87 -14.06 2.14
N ILE A 114 -3.64 -14.18 1.06
CA ILE A 114 -4.40 -13.06 0.48
C ILE A 114 -5.60 -12.69 1.36
N ALA A 115 -6.14 -13.64 2.13
CA ALA A 115 -7.35 -13.47 2.92
C ALA A 115 -7.08 -13.45 4.44
N ASP A 116 -6.11 -14.21 4.94
CA ASP A 116 -5.80 -14.32 6.36
C ASP A 116 -4.62 -13.45 6.79
N TYR A 117 -4.89 -12.44 7.61
CA TYR A 117 -3.87 -11.49 8.08
C TYR A 117 -3.39 -11.77 9.51
N ARG A 118 -3.82 -12.86 10.16
CA ARG A 118 -3.47 -13.14 11.56
C ARG A 118 -1.95 -13.20 11.78
N ALA A 119 -1.27 -14.05 11.01
CA ALA A 119 0.18 -14.20 11.08
C ALA A 119 0.96 -12.90 10.79
N PRO A 120 0.72 -12.17 9.68
CA PRO A 120 1.45 -10.92 9.43
C PRO A 120 1.08 -9.80 10.43
N GLN A 121 -0.14 -9.76 10.98
CA GLN A 121 -0.48 -8.79 12.04
C GLN A 121 0.22 -9.11 13.35
N GLU A 122 0.29 -10.39 13.76
CA GLU A 122 1.07 -10.81 14.92
C GLU A 122 2.55 -10.46 14.77
N LEU A 123 3.13 -10.74 13.60
CA LEU A 123 4.51 -10.39 13.30
C LEU A 123 4.71 -8.88 13.28
N GLY A 124 3.76 -8.11 12.74
CA GLY A 124 3.76 -6.65 12.77
C GLY A 124 3.85 -6.08 14.18
N SER A 125 3.02 -6.59 15.10
CA SER A 125 3.08 -6.24 16.52
C SER A 125 4.44 -6.60 17.14
N ALA A 126 4.94 -7.80 16.87
CA ALA A 126 6.23 -8.25 17.40
C ALA A 126 7.41 -7.39 16.89
N MET A 127 7.44 -7.08 15.59
CA MET A 127 8.45 -6.20 14.99
C MET A 127 8.42 -4.80 15.62
N ARG A 128 7.21 -4.25 15.85
CA ARG A 128 7.05 -2.96 16.52
C ARG A 128 7.59 -3.00 17.95
N SER A 129 7.25 -4.02 18.74
CA SER A 129 7.76 -4.19 20.11
C SER A 129 9.27 -4.39 20.16
N ALA A 130 9.86 -5.03 19.14
CA ALA A 130 11.31 -5.19 18.99
C ALA A 130 12.02 -3.92 18.47
N GLY A 131 11.29 -2.84 18.18
CA GLY A 131 11.85 -1.58 17.72
C GLY A 131 12.34 -1.59 16.27
N VAL A 132 11.81 -2.49 15.44
CA VAL A 132 12.06 -2.51 13.98
C VAL A 132 11.52 -1.21 13.37
N GLN A 133 12.31 -0.60 12.50
CA GLN A 133 12.00 0.70 11.89
C GLN A 133 11.38 0.56 10.50
N ALA A 134 11.80 -0.45 9.75
CA ALA A 134 11.28 -0.77 8.43
C ALA A 134 11.45 -2.26 8.11
N PHE A 135 10.66 -2.78 7.18
CA PHE A 135 10.83 -4.14 6.70
C PHE A 135 10.40 -4.30 5.24
N GLU A 136 11.04 -5.24 4.57
CA GLU A 136 10.68 -5.71 3.24
C GLU A 136 9.86 -7.00 3.36
N TYR A 137 8.90 -7.21 2.46
CA TYR A 137 8.07 -8.41 2.45
C TYR A 137 7.59 -8.76 1.03
N ARG A 138 7.33 -10.03 0.76
CA ARG A 138 6.79 -10.45 -0.55
C ARG A 138 5.35 -9.97 -0.69
N SER A 139 5.00 -9.36 -1.83
CA SER A 139 3.61 -8.99 -2.12
C SER A 139 2.76 -10.25 -2.26
N ALA A 140 1.59 -10.24 -1.62
CA ALA A 140 0.57 -11.29 -1.75
C ALA A 140 -0.21 -11.19 -3.09
N ARG A 141 -0.08 -10.07 -3.80
CA ARG A 141 -0.97 -9.70 -4.93
C ARG A 141 -0.21 -9.51 -6.24
N CYS A 142 1.10 -9.31 -6.17
CA CYS A 142 1.93 -9.14 -7.35
C CYS A 142 2.21 -10.50 -8.02
N PRO A 143 1.78 -10.73 -9.26
CA PRO A 143 2.01 -12.01 -9.95
C PRO A 143 3.51 -12.29 -10.17
N GLU A 144 4.32 -11.25 -10.29
CA GLU A 144 5.79 -11.36 -10.41
C GLU A 144 6.49 -11.61 -9.06
N ARG A 145 5.73 -11.78 -7.97
CA ARG A 145 6.24 -11.99 -6.61
C ARG A 145 7.22 -10.89 -6.17
N GLY A 146 6.96 -9.65 -6.58
CA GLY A 146 7.77 -8.51 -6.18
C GLY A 146 7.71 -8.24 -4.67
N CYS A 147 8.70 -7.49 -4.18
CA CYS A 147 8.79 -7.12 -2.76
C CYS A 147 8.20 -5.74 -2.50
N ASN A 148 7.39 -5.68 -1.46
CA ASN A 148 6.93 -4.47 -0.82
C ASN A 148 7.89 -4.03 0.29
N VAL A 149 7.74 -2.78 0.71
CA VAL A 149 8.40 -2.21 1.90
C VAL A 149 7.35 -1.54 2.78
N ALA A 150 7.53 -1.64 4.08
CA ALA A 150 6.73 -0.90 5.06
C ALA A 150 7.63 -0.21 6.09
N LEU A 151 7.26 1.02 6.46
CA LEU A 151 7.98 1.82 7.44
C LEU A 151 7.10 2.04 8.68
N PHE A 152 7.65 1.76 9.86
CA PHE A 152 6.99 2.00 11.14
C PHE A 152 7.16 3.44 11.63
N THR A 153 8.17 4.15 11.13
CA THR A 153 8.53 5.49 11.60
C THR A 153 8.84 6.43 10.43
N PRO A 154 8.44 7.72 10.50
CA PRO A 154 8.82 8.73 9.52
C PRO A 154 10.34 8.97 9.46
N ALA A 155 11.07 8.69 10.54
CA ALA A 155 12.52 8.85 10.59
C ALA A 155 13.29 7.89 9.66
N ALA A 156 12.61 6.87 9.10
CA ALA A 156 13.21 5.96 8.12
C ALA A 156 13.46 6.62 6.76
N PHE A 157 12.81 7.75 6.43
CA PHE A 157 13.05 8.44 5.17
C PHE A 157 14.40 9.14 5.16
N THR A 158 15.16 8.98 4.07
CA THR A 158 16.42 9.71 3.86
C THR A 158 16.21 11.08 3.21
N GLU A 159 15.01 11.32 2.68
CA GLU A 159 14.65 12.50 1.92
C GLU A 159 13.33 13.08 2.44
N LYS A 160 13.22 14.41 2.47
CA LYS A 160 12.01 15.09 2.96
C LYS A 160 10.91 15.20 1.90
N ARG A 161 11.24 14.97 0.63
CA ARG A 161 10.33 15.12 -0.52
C ARG A 161 10.40 13.90 -1.42
N PRO A 162 9.27 13.48 -2.02
CA PRO A 162 9.26 12.42 -3.01
C PRO A 162 9.99 12.85 -4.29
N ARG A 163 10.48 11.87 -5.05
CA ARG A 163 11.11 12.02 -6.35
C ARG A 163 10.30 11.32 -7.45
N ASN A 164 10.61 11.60 -8.71
CA ASN A 164 10.08 10.89 -9.88
C ASN A 164 8.54 10.77 -9.90
N LEU A 165 7.84 11.85 -9.51
CA LEU A 165 6.38 11.89 -9.52
C LEU A 165 5.87 11.72 -10.95
N THR A 166 5.19 10.61 -11.20
CA THR A 166 4.69 10.22 -12.53
C THR A 166 3.17 10.08 -12.50
N PRO A 167 2.41 10.82 -13.32
CA PRO A 167 0.96 10.72 -13.37
C PRO A 167 0.47 9.54 -14.22
N TRP A 168 -0.62 8.92 -13.76
CA TRP A 168 -1.26 7.74 -14.36
C TRP A 168 -2.76 7.95 -14.51
N LEU A 169 -3.29 7.56 -15.66
CA LEU A 169 -4.72 7.34 -15.85
C LEU A 169 -5.05 5.90 -15.47
N CYS A 170 -6.06 5.72 -14.64
CA CYS A 170 -6.55 4.42 -14.20
C CYS A 170 -7.98 4.20 -14.67
N GLU A 171 -8.21 3.08 -15.34
CA GLU A 171 -9.54 2.56 -15.65
C GLU A 171 -9.80 1.32 -14.80
N THR A 172 -10.97 1.26 -14.16
CA THR A 172 -11.44 0.10 -13.39
C THR A 172 -12.77 -0.36 -13.97
N THR A 173 -12.88 -1.64 -14.30
CA THR A 173 -14.10 -2.30 -14.78
C THR A 173 -14.44 -3.50 -13.89
N ALA A 174 -15.53 -4.21 -14.21
CA ALA A 174 -15.88 -5.47 -13.55
C ALA A 174 -14.90 -6.62 -13.85
N GLY A 175 -14.03 -6.49 -14.87
CA GLY A 175 -13.13 -7.56 -15.30
C GLY A 175 -11.64 -7.24 -15.12
N TYR A 176 -11.26 -5.96 -15.13
CA TYR A 176 -9.85 -5.57 -15.02
C TYR A 176 -9.65 -4.18 -14.40
N VAL A 177 -8.38 -3.93 -14.03
CA VAL A 177 -7.84 -2.60 -13.72
C VAL A 177 -6.69 -2.33 -14.68
N ALA A 178 -6.68 -1.15 -15.30
CA ALA A 178 -5.64 -0.74 -16.22
C ALA A 178 -5.00 0.58 -15.76
N PHE A 179 -3.68 0.66 -15.82
CA PHE A 179 -2.91 1.88 -15.61
C PHE A 179 -2.18 2.27 -16.90
N LYS A 180 -2.33 3.52 -17.32
CA LYS A 180 -1.65 4.09 -18.48
C LYS A 180 -0.92 5.37 -18.06
N PRO A 181 0.33 5.61 -18.51
CA PRO A 181 0.97 6.91 -18.31
C PRO A 181 0.11 8.04 -18.89
N ALA A 182 -0.06 9.14 -18.15
CA ALA A 182 -0.97 10.21 -18.58
C ALA A 182 -0.43 11.03 -19.76
N HIS A 183 0.89 11.16 -19.89
CA HIS A 183 1.51 12.12 -20.82
C HIS A 183 2.43 11.49 -21.87
N VAL A 184 2.68 10.19 -21.81
CA VAL A 184 3.52 9.49 -22.79
C VAL A 184 2.75 8.36 -23.46
N PRO A 185 2.95 8.14 -24.78
CA PRO A 185 2.44 6.96 -25.45
C PRO A 185 2.99 5.69 -24.79
N GLY A 186 2.12 4.73 -24.52
CA GLY A 186 2.49 3.45 -23.91
C GLY A 186 1.30 2.52 -23.83
N SER A 187 1.55 1.22 -23.86
CA SER A 187 0.52 0.23 -23.58
C SER A 187 0.13 0.30 -22.11
N PRO A 188 -1.17 0.16 -21.79
CA PRO A 188 -1.59 0.08 -20.40
C PRO A 188 -1.05 -1.19 -19.75
N LYS A 189 -0.69 -1.08 -18.47
CA LYS A 189 -0.49 -2.24 -17.59
C LYS A 189 -1.86 -2.70 -17.10
N ILE A 190 -2.25 -3.92 -17.42
CA ILE A 190 -3.58 -4.47 -17.13
C ILE A 190 -3.47 -5.58 -16.08
N PHE A 191 -4.35 -5.54 -15.09
CA PHE A 191 -4.50 -6.52 -14.02
C PHE A 191 -5.92 -7.09 -14.08
N SER A 192 -6.04 -8.39 -14.37
CA SER A 192 -7.34 -9.11 -14.32
C SER A 192 -7.80 -9.23 -12.86
N TRP A 193 -9.13 -9.20 -12.65
CA TRP A 193 -9.70 -9.50 -11.34
C TRP A 193 -9.30 -10.88 -10.82
N GLU A 194 -9.16 -11.86 -11.72
CA GLU A 194 -8.81 -13.25 -11.39
C GLU A 194 -7.50 -13.36 -10.59
N LEU A 195 -6.58 -12.41 -10.77
CA LEU A 195 -5.33 -12.33 -9.99
C LEU A 195 -5.57 -12.17 -8.49
N PHE A 196 -6.73 -11.65 -8.10
CA PHE A 196 -7.04 -11.26 -6.72
C PHE A 196 -8.13 -12.11 -6.09
N LEU A 197 -8.75 -13.03 -6.82
CA LEU A 197 -9.82 -13.86 -6.30
C LEU A 197 -9.28 -15.10 -5.57
N VAL A 198 -9.93 -15.45 -4.48
CA VAL A 198 -9.77 -16.73 -3.76
C VAL A 198 -11.11 -17.45 -3.84
N ASP A 199 -11.12 -18.64 -4.44
CA ASP A 199 -12.35 -19.42 -4.70
C ASP A 199 -13.46 -18.59 -5.39
N GLY A 200 -13.07 -17.77 -6.36
CA GLY A 200 -13.97 -16.91 -7.14
C GLY A 200 -14.49 -15.68 -6.39
N LYS A 201 -14.02 -15.40 -5.17
CA LYS A 201 -14.43 -14.25 -4.37
C LYS A 201 -13.25 -13.32 -4.12
N LEU A 202 -13.49 -12.00 -4.12
CA LEU A 202 -12.49 -11.02 -3.75
C LEU A 202 -12.40 -10.97 -2.22
N PRO A 203 -11.28 -11.41 -1.59
CA PRO A 203 -11.12 -11.27 -0.15
C PRO A 203 -10.96 -9.78 0.18
N HIS A 204 -11.73 -9.29 1.15
CA HIS A 204 -11.59 -7.93 1.64
C HIS A 204 -10.36 -7.80 2.56
N PRO A 205 -9.62 -6.68 2.51
CA PRO A 205 -8.43 -6.51 3.30
C PRO A 205 -8.79 -6.16 4.75
N ALA A 206 -8.43 -7.06 5.68
CA ALA A 206 -8.58 -6.94 7.15
C ALA A 206 -10.00 -6.69 7.71
#